data_AF-A0A4Q5Z2X1-F1
#
_entry.id   AF-A0A4Q5Z2X1-F1
#
_cell.length_a   1.000
_cell.length_b   1.000
_cell.length_c   1.000
_cell.angle_alpha   90.00
_cell.angle_beta   90.00
_cell.angle_gamma   90.00
#
_symmetry.space_group_name_H-M   'P 1'
#
loop_
_entity.id
_entity.type
_entity.pdbx_description
1 polymer ?
#
loop_
_entity_poly.entity_id
_entity_poly.type
_entity_poly.pdbx_seq_one_letter_code
_entity_poly.pdbx_strand_id
1 'polypeptide(L)'
;MSKQLVGIYPLPSRRMAETDRYPDFFFQPQVYRSGGEHVSLAPGNYKVTYTRGPEYITQSLALHVPGGVTTMKQAFHLKRWINMASLGWYSSDHHIHAAGCSHYESPAEGVAPPAMFRQSLGEGVDMSTVLTWGPGWYNQKRYFTGALNTLSTAATLMRYDVEVSGFPSSHAGHIVLLNLKEDDYPGTDSIEQWPSWTKPVLAWAKKQGGLTGYAHSGWGLEPEHPVTTLPNYILPKMDGIGANEYIVTVTSGDVDFYSAGDTPAPWELNMWYHTLNSGFRTRLSGETDFPCIFDERVGMARSYFKTGNGLSYEGYLKAIKEGRSYVSDGRSHIIDFAVNKQEMGIRASELKMSAGTIHVTAKATAWLSEQQDEAGADIAKRPLTEMPYWNTERARVKTSRNVMVELIVNGESKA
;
A
#
# COMPACT_ATOMS: atom_id res chain seq x y z
N MET A 1 2.67 13.69 -13.69
CA MET A 1 3.91 14.05 -14.41
C MET A 1 4.41 12.80 -15.11
N SER A 2 4.83 12.87 -16.37
CA SER A 2 5.40 11.70 -17.05
C SER A 2 6.68 11.26 -16.35
N LYS A 3 6.87 9.94 -16.17
CA LYS A 3 8.08 9.38 -15.58
C LYS A 3 9.29 9.76 -16.45
N GLN A 4 10.20 10.55 -15.91
CA GLN A 4 11.43 10.89 -16.63
C GLN A 4 12.44 9.73 -16.50
N LEU A 5 12.49 8.88 -17.53
CA LEU A 5 13.45 7.76 -17.63
C LEU A 5 14.70 8.10 -18.46
N VAL A 6 14.83 9.35 -18.90
CA VAL A 6 15.98 9.85 -19.67
C VAL A 6 16.98 10.50 -18.72
N GLY A 7 18.27 10.18 -18.90
CA GLY A 7 19.35 10.76 -18.10
C GLY A 7 19.49 10.15 -16.69
N ILE A 8 18.79 9.06 -16.40
CA ILE A 8 18.92 8.30 -15.15
C ILE A 8 19.85 7.11 -15.33
N TYR A 9 20.60 6.78 -14.27
CA TYR A 9 21.59 5.72 -14.28
C TYR A 9 21.39 4.76 -13.09
N PRO A 10 21.66 3.45 -13.23
CA PRO A 10 21.95 2.77 -14.49
C PRO A 10 20.76 2.88 -15.45
N LEU A 11 21.05 2.90 -16.76
CA LEU A 11 20.03 3.05 -17.79
C LEU A 11 18.94 1.98 -17.60
N PRO A 12 17.65 2.31 -17.67
CA PRO A 12 16.56 1.35 -17.53
C PRO A 12 16.72 0.07 -18.36
N SER A 13 17.17 0.23 -19.61
CA SER A 13 17.43 -0.89 -20.53
C SER A 13 18.53 -1.84 -20.10
N ARG A 14 19.32 -1.50 -19.07
CA ARG A 14 20.42 -2.33 -18.55
C ARG A 14 20.08 -3.05 -17.24
N ARG A 15 18.85 -2.91 -16.72
CA ARG A 15 18.44 -3.45 -15.41
C ARG A 15 17.83 -4.85 -15.50
N MET A 16 18.02 -5.51 -16.65
CA MET A 16 17.47 -6.83 -16.95
C MET A 16 18.15 -7.92 -16.09
N ALA A 17 17.36 -8.89 -15.62
CA ALA A 17 17.85 -9.97 -14.76
C ALA A 17 18.94 -10.84 -15.42
N GLU A 18 18.98 -10.89 -16.75
CA GLU A 18 19.94 -11.65 -17.53
C GLU A 18 21.31 -10.97 -17.61
N THR A 19 21.38 -9.64 -17.42
CA THR A 19 22.60 -8.86 -17.66
C THR A 19 23.08 -8.06 -16.45
N ASP A 20 22.18 -7.72 -15.52
CA ASP A 20 22.52 -7.03 -14.28
C ASP A 20 22.63 -8.04 -13.13
N ARG A 21 23.72 -7.97 -12.37
CA ARG A 21 23.91 -8.79 -11.17
C ARG A 21 22.93 -8.39 -10.05
N TYR A 22 22.48 -7.14 -10.05
CA TYR A 22 21.52 -6.57 -9.10
C TYR A 22 20.38 -5.91 -9.88
N PRO A 23 19.57 -6.72 -10.59
CA PRO A 23 18.53 -6.19 -11.45
C PRO A 23 17.48 -5.43 -10.64
N ASP A 24 16.91 -4.43 -11.30
CA ASP A 24 15.81 -3.60 -10.81
C ASP A 24 14.81 -3.39 -11.93
N PHE A 25 13.66 -2.83 -11.62
CA PHE A 25 12.63 -2.67 -12.64
C PHE A 25 12.99 -1.55 -13.63
N PHE A 26 12.88 -1.88 -14.92
CA PHE A 26 13.15 -0.97 -16.03
C PHE A 26 12.12 0.18 -16.10
N PHE A 27 10.93 0.00 -15.54
CA PHE A 27 9.89 1.03 -15.52
C PHE A 27 9.99 2.01 -14.34
N GLN A 28 10.95 1.80 -13.43
CA GLN A 28 11.17 2.67 -12.28
C GLN A 28 12.29 3.69 -12.53
N PRO A 29 12.18 4.94 -12.02
CA PRO A 29 13.28 5.90 -12.11
C PRO A 29 14.44 5.57 -11.16
N GLN A 30 14.18 4.89 -10.04
CA GLN A 30 15.17 4.49 -9.04
C GLN A 30 15.70 3.06 -9.23
N VAL A 31 16.77 2.75 -8.51
CA VAL A 31 17.32 1.42 -8.28
C VAL A 31 17.54 1.20 -6.79
N TYR A 32 17.53 -0.05 -6.32
CA TYR A 32 17.74 -0.36 -4.91
C TYR A 32 19.07 -1.05 -4.69
N ARG A 33 19.89 -0.52 -3.78
CA ARG A 33 21.22 -1.07 -3.48
C ARG A 33 21.43 -1.24 -1.98
N SER A 34 21.91 -2.42 -1.60
CA SER A 34 22.43 -2.71 -0.26
C SER A 34 23.95 -2.53 -0.20
N GLY A 35 24.50 -2.53 1.02
CA GLY A 35 25.94 -2.38 1.23
C GLY A 35 26.73 -3.49 0.52
N GLY A 36 27.66 -3.10 -0.36
CA GLY A 36 28.48 -4.03 -1.14
C GLY A 36 27.96 -4.32 -2.55
N GLU A 37 26.74 -3.93 -2.87
CA GLU A 37 26.23 -3.96 -4.24
C GLU A 37 26.73 -2.75 -5.06
N HIS A 38 26.64 -2.83 -6.38
CA HIS A 38 27.18 -1.80 -7.27
C HIS A 38 26.27 -1.49 -8.46
N VAL A 39 26.56 -0.38 -9.12
CA VAL A 39 26.01 0.02 -10.41
C VAL A 39 27.16 0.34 -11.36
N SER A 40 27.01 0.03 -12.65
CA SER A 40 28.00 0.34 -13.66
C SER A 40 27.78 1.74 -14.21
N LEU A 41 28.76 2.63 -14.00
CA LEU A 41 28.77 4.02 -14.48
C LEU A 41 29.99 4.27 -15.36
N ALA A 42 29.83 5.09 -16.39
CA ALA A 42 30.96 5.58 -17.18
C ALA A 42 31.74 6.65 -16.37
N PRO A 43 33.00 6.94 -16.73
CA PRO A 43 33.68 8.10 -16.18
C PRO A 43 32.88 9.39 -16.44
N GLY A 44 32.74 10.23 -15.43
CA GLY A 44 31.92 11.44 -15.54
C GLY A 44 31.43 11.99 -14.20
N ASN A 45 30.65 13.07 -14.28
CA ASN A 45 30.03 13.71 -13.13
C ASN A 45 28.55 13.35 -13.08
N TYR A 46 28.09 12.91 -11.91
CA TYR A 46 26.72 12.50 -11.67
C TYR A 46 26.15 13.27 -10.48
N LYS A 47 24.85 13.56 -10.54
CA LYS A 47 24.07 13.95 -9.35
C LYS A 47 23.36 12.69 -8.86
N VAL A 48 23.67 12.26 -7.65
CA VAL A 48 23.03 11.09 -7.03
C VAL A 48 22.02 11.57 -6.00
N THR A 49 20.77 11.19 -6.17
CA THR A 49 19.70 11.35 -5.18
C THR A 49 19.44 10.01 -4.52
N TYR A 50 19.38 9.96 -3.19
CA TYR A 50 19.21 8.70 -2.45
C TYR A 50 18.30 8.89 -1.23
N THR A 51 17.51 7.85 -0.94
CA THR A 51 16.57 7.75 0.19
C THR A 51 16.21 6.28 0.43
N ARG A 52 15.34 6.00 1.41
CA ARG A 52 14.74 4.69 1.66
C ARG A 52 13.30 4.86 2.14
N GLY A 53 12.31 4.64 1.26
CA GLY A 53 10.91 4.85 1.63
C GLY A 53 10.59 6.26 2.17
N PRO A 54 9.38 6.44 2.73
CA PRO A 54 8.89 7.76 3.15
C PRO A 54 9.38 8.20 4.53
N GLU A 55 9.93 7.30 5.37
CA GLU A 55 10.47 7.63 6.70
C GLU A 55 11.89 8.25 6.69
N TYR A 56 12.48 8.33 5.50
CA TYR A 56 13.81 8.88 5.29
C TYR A 56 13.77 10.16 4.45
N ILE A 57 14.69 11.07 4.77
CA ILE A 57 14.85 12.33 4.06
C ILE A 57 15.64 12.07 2.79
N THR A 58 15.11 12.53 1.66
CA THR A 58 15.83 12.51 0.39
C THR A 58 17.09 13.37 0.47
N GLN A 59 18.22 12.78 0.13
CA GLN A 59 19.54 13.43 0.12
C GLN A 59 20.10 13.47 -1.30
N SER A 60 21.01 14.42 -1.57
CA SER A 60 21.70 14.53 -2.86
C SER A 60 23.19 14.76 -2.66
N LEU A 61 24.01 14.19 -3.55
CA LEU A 61 25.43 14.49 -3.64
C LEU A 61 25.92 14.53 -5.09
N ALA A 62 27.00 15.26 -5.33
CA ALA A 62 27.75 15.18 -6.58
C ALA A 62 28.75 14.03 -6.49
N LEU A 63 28.71 13.13 -7.48
CA LEU A 63 29.61 11.98 -7.58
C LEU A 63 30.48 12.16 -8.83
N HIS A 64 31.80 12.15 -8.65
CA HIS A 64 32.76 12.10 -9.75
C HIS A 64 33.27 10.65 -9.91
N VAL A 65 32.98 10.03 -11.05
CA VAL A 65 33.52 8.72 -11.42
C VAL A 65 34.79 8.94 -12.24
N PRO A 66 35.99 8.60 -11.73
CA PRO A 66 37.23 8.88 -12.42
C PRO A 66 37.43 7.96 -13.65
N GLY A 67 38.20 8.44 -14.61
CA GLY A 67 38.65 7.60 -15.73
C GLY A 67 39.70 6.58 -15.29
N GLY A 68 39.77 5.45 -16.00
CA GLY A 68 40.83 4.44 -15.81
C GLY A 68 40.69 3.56 -14.56
N VAL A 69 39.59 3.67 -13.81
CA VAL A 69 39.29 2.77 -12.68
C VAL A 69 38.24 1.72 -13.08
N THR A 70 38.35 0.52 -12.53
CA THR A 70 37.35 -0.55 -12.69
C THR A 70 36.32 -0.55 -11.57
N THR A 71 36.67 -0.04 -10.38
CA THR A 71 35.78 0.05 -9.22
C THR A 71 36.05 1.30 -8.40
N MET A 72 34.99 1.88 -7.85
CA MET A 72 35.03 2.97 -6.88
C MET A 72 34.05 2.66 -5.75
N LYS A 73 34.37 3.05 -4.52
CA LYS A 73 33.44 2.96 -3.38
C LYS A 73 32.90 4.34 -3.04
N GLN A 74 31.59 4.44 -2.91
CA GLN A 74 30.89 5.61 -2.39
C GLN A 74 29.98 5.17 -1.25
N ALA A 75 30.06 5.87 -0.11
CA ALA A 75 29.16 5.65 1.01
C ALA A 75 27.94 6.57 0.91
N PHE A 76 26.76 6.02 1.19
CA PHE A 76 25.49 6.76 1.28
C PHE A 76 24.92 6.57 2.67
N HIS A 77 24.91 7.65 3.47
CA HIS A 77 24.40 7.62 4.83
C HIS A 77 22.96 8.14 4.86
N LEU A 78 22.01 7.22 5.05
CA LEU A 78 20.59 7.53 5.10
C LEU A 78 20.22 8.27 6.39
N LYS A 79 19.41 9.31 6.28
CA LYS A 79 18.87 10.08 7.42
C LYS A 79 17.36 9.87 7.57
N ARG A 80 16.95 9.30 8.69
CA ARG A 80 15.53 9.21 9.08
C ARG A 80 15.03 10.52 9.64
N TRP A 81 13.79 10.87 9.34
CA TRP A 81 13.05 11.89 10.12
C TRP A 81 12.17 11.24 11.19
N ILE A 82 11.77 9.98 10.99
CA ILE A 82 11.04 9.18 11.97
C ILE A 82 11.42 7.69 11.89
N ASN A 83 11.15 6.96 12.96
CA ASN A 83 11.29 5.50 13.02
C ASN A 83 10.06 4.93 13.74
N MET A 84 9.00 4.65 12.99
CA MET A 84 7.74 4.16 13.57
C MET A 84 7.91 2.79 14.22
N ALA A 85 8.77 1.93 13.66
CA ALA A 85 9.06 0.60 14.21
C ALA A 85 9.65 0.68 15.62
N SER A 86 10.43 1.73 15.94
CA SER A 86 10.93 1.95 17.31
C SER A 86 9.84 2.32 18.33
N LEU A 87 8.67 2.75 17.84
CA LEU A 87 7.47 3.03 18.62
C LEU A 87 6.48 1.85 18.61
N GLY A 88 6.88 0.70 18.05
CA GLY A 88 6.07 -0.51 17.91
C GLY A 88 5.07 -0.46 16.75
N TRP A 89 5.16 0.54 15.87
CA TRP A 89 4.33 0.68 14.68
C TRP A 89 5.08 0.20 13.44
N TYR A 90 4.56 -0.81 12.77
CA TYR A 90 5.17 -1.42 11.60
C TYR A 90 4.35 -1.08 10.37
N SER A 91 5.01 -0.77 9.26
CA SER A 91 4.39 -0.47 7.99
C SER A 91 4.02 -1.75 7.22
N SER A 92 2.91 -1.73 6.48
CA SER A 92 2.53 -2.82 5.59
C SER A 92 1.92 -2.34 4.28
N ASP A 93 2.15 -3.12 3.24
CA ASP A 93 1.44 -3.04 1.96
C ASP A 93 0.91 -4.43 1.64
N HIS A 94 -0.42 -4.60 1.70
CA HIS A 94 -1.04 -5.92 1.60
C HIS A 94 -1.38 -6.32 0.15
N HIS A 95 -1.13 -5.45 -0.83
CA HIS A 95 -1.47 -5.68 -2.22
C HIS A 95 -0.34 -5.18 -3.14
N ILE A 96 0.55 -6.10 -3.49
CA ILE A 96 1.54 -5.90 -4.56
C ILE A 96 1.57 -7.15 -5.43
N HIS A 97 1.95 -7.00 -6.69
CA HIS A 97 2.08 -8.09 -7.65
C HIS A 97 3.52 -8.30 -8.05
N ALA A 98 3.80 -9.52 -8.52
CA ALA A 98 5.07 -9.87 -9.13
C ALA A 98 4.96 -10.09 -10.65
N ALA A 99 3.75 -9.99 -11.23
CA ALA A 99 3.46 -10.21 -12.64
C ALA A 99 2.31 -9.31 -13.13
N GLY A 100 2.19 -9.15 -14.45
CA GLY A 100 1.21 -8.28 -15.09
C GLY A 100 1.52 -6.78 -14.97
N CYS A 101 0.69 -5.96 -15.61
CA CYS A 101 0.83 -4.49 -15.63
C CYS A 101 2.22 -4.06 -16.13
N SER A 102 3.03 -3.36 -15.33
CA SER A 102 4.37 -2.94 -15.75
C SER A 102 5.42 -4.07 -15.73
N HIS A 103 5.10 -5.23 -15.17
CA HIS A 103 6.01 -6.38 -15.16
C HIS A 103 6.15 -7.04 -16.53
N TYR A 104 7.11 -7.96 -16.63
CA TYR A 104 7.29 -8.80 -17.80
C TYR A 104 6.07 -9.72 -18.01
N GLU A 105 5.54 -9.75 -19.23
CA GLU A 105 4.41 -10.62 -19.56
C GLU A 105 4.87 -12.02 -19.99
N SER A 106 5.60 -12.13 -21.09
CA SER A 106 6.03 -13.44 -21.64
C SER A 106 7.47 -13.37 -22.15
N PRO A 107 8.29 -14.43 -21.97
CA PRO A 107 7.99 -15.71 -21.32
C PRO A 107 8.23 -15.72 -19.80
N ALA A 108 8.68 -14.60 -19.21
CA ALA A 108 9.04 -14.56 -17.79
C ALA A 108 7.83 -14.61 -16.84
N GLU A 109 6.66 -14.11 -17.28
CA GLU A 109 5.41 -14.06 -16.50
C GLU A 109 5.64 -13.48 -15.11
N GLY A 110 6.28 -12.31 -15.08
CA GLY A 110 6.65 -11.58 -13.87
C GLY A 110 8.09 -11.74 -13.42
N VAL A 111 8.31 -11.61 -12.12
CA VAL A 111 9.61 -11.65 -11.45
C VAL A 111 9.60 -12.63 -10.27
N ALA A 112 10.80 -13.04 -9.83
CA ALA A 112 10.96 -13.95 -8.69
C ALA A 112 10.91 -13.20 -7.34
N PRO A 113 10.65 -13.89 -6.21
CA PRO A 113 10.57 -13.29 -4.88
C PRO A 113 11.72 -12.36 -4.48
N PRO A 114 13.01 -12.62 -4.82
CA PRO A 114 14.10 -11.69 -4.50
C PRO A 114 13.92 -10.29 -5.08
N ALA A 115 13.28 -10.16 -6.25
CA ALA A 115 13.03 -8.86 -6.88
C ALA A 115 11.97 -8.06 -6.11
N MET A 116 10.89 -8.72 -5.67
CA MET A 116 9.85 -8.09 -4.86
C MET A 116 10.37 -7.75 -3.46
N PHE A 117 11.12 -8.66 -2.82
CA PHE A 117 11.70 -8.41 -1.50
C PHE A 117 12.65 -7.21 -1.50
N ARG A 118 13.41 -7.02 -2.60
CA ARG A 118 14.25 -5.83 -2.80
C ARG A 118 13.45 -4.53 -2.75
N GLN A 119 12.25 -4.49 -3.35
CA GLN A 119 11.35 -3.34 -3.28
C GLN A 119 10.92 -3.07 -1.83
N SER A 120 10.45 -4.09 -1.11
CA SER A 120 10.04 -3.97 0.29
C SER A 120 11.16 -3.42 1.19
N LEU A 121 12.38 -3.95 1.04
CA LEU A 121 13.56 -3.49 1.78
C LEU A 121 13.89 -2.02 1.46
N GLY A 122 13.85 -1.66 0.18
CA GLY A 122 14.18 -0.34 -0.35
C GLY A 122 13.15 0.74 0.00
N GLU A 123 11.88 0.37 0.10
CA GLU A 123 10.77 1.25 0.48
C GLU A 123 10.44 1.22 1.98
N GLY A 124 11.24 0.45 2.74
CA GLY A 124 11.11 0.35 4.18
C GLY A 124 9.74 -0.14 4.62
N VAL A 125 9.16 -1.07 3.88
CA VAL A 125 7.90 -1.73 4.24
C VAL A 125 8.21 -2.93 5.12
N ASP A 126 7.62 -2.99 6.32
CA ASP A 126 7.93 -4.04 7.30
C ASP A 126 7.17 -5.35 7.01
N MET A 127 5.99 -5.29 6.39
CA MET A 127 5.23 -6.45 5.94
C MET A 127 4.66 -6.22 4.54
N SER A 128 5.08 -7.02 3.56
CA SER A 128 4.55 -6.98 2.20
C SER A 128 3.85 -8.28 1.83
N THR A 129 2.68 -8.18 1.22
CA THR A 129 1.98 -9.35 0.69
C THR A 129 1.94 -9.30 -0.84
N VAL A 130 2.65 -10.24 -1.48
CA VAL A 130 2.61 -10.42 -2.93
C VAL A 130 1.38 -11.23 -3.30
N LEU A 131 0.42 -10.60 -3.95
CA LEU A 131 -0.81 -11.23 -4.39
C LEU A 131 -0.62 -11.83 -5.78
N THR A 132 -0.80 -13.14 -5.86
CA THR A 132 -0.93 -13.84 -7.13
C THR A 132 -2.35 -13.61 -7.66
N TRP A 133 -2.46 -13.33 -8.95
CA TRP A 133 -3.70 -12.90 -9.60
C TRP A 133 -3.72 -13.42 -11.04
N GLY A 134 -4.78 -13.16 -11.80
CA GLY A 134 -5.01 -13.76 -13.12
C GLY A 134 -3.79 -13.68 -14.05
N PRO A 135 -3.25 -12.49 -14.34
CA PRO A 135 -1.97 -12.31 -15.03
C PRO A 135 -0.79 -13.02 -14.35
N GLY A 136 -0.24 -14.02 -15.04
CA GLY A 136 0.88 -14.81 -14.55
C GLY A 136 0.52 -15.79 -13.43
N TRP A 137 -0.78 -16.05 -13.18
CA TRP A 137 -1.28 -16.96 -12.13
C TRP A 137 -0.48 -18.27 -12.06
N TYR A 138 -0.44 -19.02 -13.16
CA TYR A 138 0.16 -20.36 -13.21
C TYR A 138 1.68 -20.35 -12.98
N ASN A 139 2.36 -19.26 -13.33
CA ASN A 139 3.79 -19.11 -13.09
C ASN A 139 4.09 -18.62 -11.67
N GLN A 140 3.35 -17.64 -11.17
CA GLN A 140 3.60 -16.98 -9.89
C GLN A 140 3.13 -17.80 -8.69
N LYS A 141 2.05 -18.59 -8.83
CA LYS A 141 1.52 -19.40 -7.73
C LYS A 141 2.50 -20.42 -7.18
N ARG A 142 3.54 -20.81 -7.94
CA ARG A 142 4.64 -21.65 -7.43
C ARG A 142 5.38 -21.07 -6.22
N TYR A 143 5.25 -19.76 -5.99
CA TYR A 143 5.84 -19.05 -4.85
C TYR A 143 4.92 -18.98 -3.64
N PHE A 144 3.64 -19.38 -3.78
CA PHE A 144 2.72 -19.57 -2.68
C PHE A 144 3.13 -20.80 -1.86
N THR A 145 3.11 -20.65 -0.54
CA THR A 145 3.49 -21.74 0.40
C THR A 145 2.57 -21.83 1.61
N GLY A 146 1.56 -20.95 1.70
CA GLY A 146 0.77 -20.78 2.92
C GLY A 146 1.58 -20.26 4.14
N ALA A 147 2.84 -19.85 3.95
CA ALA A 147 3.75 -19.38 5.00
C ALA A 147 4.51 -18.10 4.58
N LEU A 148 5.23 -17.49 5.52
CA LEU A 148 6.18 -16.42 5.21
C LEU A 148 7.24 -16.93 4.22
N ASN A 149 7.57 -16.09 3.23
CA ASN A 149 8.63 -16.38 2.28
C ASN A 149 9.98 -16.48 3.02
N THR A 150 10.84 -17.39 2.58
CA THR A 150 12.14 -17.67 3.20
C THR A 150 13.12 -16.50 3.18
N LEU A 151 12.88 -15.49 2.35
CA LEU A 151 13.65 -14.24 2.33
C LEU A 151 13.32 -13.33 3.53
N SER A 152 12.20 -13.56 4.21
CA SER A 152 11.79 -12.77 5.37
C SER A 152 12.90 -12.73 6.43
N THR A 153 13.02 -11.57 7.07
CA THR A 153 13.97 -11.31 8.15
C THR A 153 13.22 -10.88 9.40
N ALA A 154 13.91 -10.74 10.53
CA ALA A 154 13.32 -10.21 11.76
C ALA A 154 12.76 -8.77 11.63
N ALA A 155 13.18 -8.02 10.60
CA ALA A 155 12.81 -6.62 10.40
C ALA A 155 11.92 -6.39 9.16
N THR A 156 11.74 -7.39 8.30
CA THR A 156 10.96 -7.26 7.06
C THR A 156 10.41 -8.61 6.67
N LEU A 157 9.10 -8.70 6.58
CA LEU A 157 8.35 -9.90 6.27
C LEU A 157 7.78 -9.81 4.85
N MET A 158 7.78 -10.93 4.15
CA MET A 158 7.12 -11.05 2.85
C MET A 158 6.34 -12.36 2.79
N ARG A 159 5.14 -12.32 2.24
CA ARG A 159 4.31 -13.51 2.03
C ARG A 159 3.64 -13.45 0.67
N TYR A 160 3.33 -14.61 0.10
CA TYR A 160 2.49 -14.73 -1.08
C TYR A 160 1.08 -15.14 -0.65
N ASP A 161 0.08 -14.50 -1.22
CA ASP A 161 -1.35 -14.74 -1.03
C ASP A 161 -2.08 -14.40 -2.35
N VAL A 162 -3.40 -14.16 -2.37
CA VAL A 162 -4.18 -14.06 -3.62
C VAL A 162 -4.96 -12.75 -3.72
N GLU A 163 -4.96 -12.18 -4.93
CA GLU A 163 -5.96 -11.24 -5.38
C GLU A 163 -6.84 -11.95 -6.43
N VAL A 164 -8.16 -11.85 -6.27
CA VAL A 164 -9.10 -12.42 -7.23
C VAL A 164 -9.49 -11.33 -8.23
N SER A 165 -8.64 -11.19 -9.24
CA SER A 165 -8.72 -10.26 -10.36
C SER A 165 -8.33 -10.98 -11.66
N GLY A 166 -9.13 -10.81 -12.72
CA GLY A 166 -9.09 -11.67 -13.91
C GLY A 166 -9.79 -13.02 -13.72
N PHE A 167 -10.65 -13.15 -12.72
CA PHE A 167 -11.45 -14.34 -12.41
C PHE A 167 -12.91 -14.09 -12.80
N PRO A 168 -13.77 -15.14 -12.88
CA PRO A 168 -15.19 -14.98 -13.19
C PRO A 168 -15.93 -13.96 -12.29
N SER A 169 -15.53 -13.82 -11.02
CA SER A 169 -16.11 -12.84 -10.09
C SER A 169 -15.64 -11.40 -10.27
N SER A 170 -14.69 -11.09 -11.16
CA SER A 170 -14.09 -9.76 -11.25
C SER A 170 -15.10 -8.63 -11.50
N HIS A 171 -16.21 -8.90 -12.19
CA HIS A 171 -17.26 -7.91 -12.40
C HIS A 171 -17.96 -7.48 -11.09
N ALA A 172 -17.91 -8.32 -10.05
CA ALA A 172 -18.48 -8.06 -8.74
C ALA A 172 -17.49 -7.33 -7.80
N GLY A 173 -16.28 -7.05 -8.29
CA GLY A 173 -15.20 -6.40 -7.58
C GLY A 173 -14.00 -7.31 -7.36
N HIS A 174 -12.83 -6.71 -7.27
CA HIS A 174 -11.60 -7.43 -6.94
C HIS A 174 -11.45 -7.54 -5.43
N ILE A 175 -10.99 -8.71 -4.98
CA ILE A 175 -10.86 -9.01 -3.55
C ILE A 175 -9.46 -9.48 -3.22
N VAL A 176 -9.01 -9.07 -2.03
CA VAL A 176 -7.75 -9.48 -1.41
C VAL A 176 -8.04 -10.59 -0.41
N LEU A 177 -7.30 -11.70 -0.54
CA LEU A 177 -7.38 -12.85 0.34
C LEU A 177 -6.03 -13.07 1.03
N LEU A 178 -5.94 -12.72 2.31
CA LEU A 178 -4.72 -12.85 3.10
C LEU A 178 -4.75 -14.12 3.97
N ASN A 179 -3.58 -14.66 4.32
CA ASN A 179 -3.42 -15.80 5.22
C ASN A 179 -4.12 -17.07 4.72
N LEU A 180 -4.04 -17.33 3.41
CA LEU A 180 -4.54 -18.56 2.83
C LEU A 180 -3.63 -19.75 3.18
N LYS A 181 -4.20 -20.94 3.31
CA LYS A 181 -3.46 -22.20 3.43
C LYS A 181 -3.39 -22.94 2.10
N GLU A 182 -4.41 -22.73 1.29
CA GLU A 182 -4.63 -23.24 -0.06
C GLU A 182 -5.03 -22.06 -0.95
N ASP A 183 -4.38 -21.91 -2.09
CA ASP A 183 -4.60 -20.84 -3.06
C ASP A 183 -5.51 -21.25 -4.23
N ASP A 184 -5.84 -22.54 -4.39
CA ASP A 184 -6.84 -23.02 -5.35
C ASP A 184 -8.24 -23.19 -4.76
N TYR A 185 -9.25 -22.67 -5.46
CA TYR A 185 -10.63 -22.89 -5.09
C TYR A 185 -11.00 -24.38 -5.19
N PRO A 186 -11.74 -24.95 -4.22
CA PRO A 186 -12.00 -26.38 -4.20
C PRO A 186 -12.80 -26.86 -5.40
N GLY A 187 -12.35 -27.95 -6.04
CA GLY A 187 -13.05 -28.58 -7.15
C GLY A 187 -12.91 -27.86 -8.49
N THR A 188 -11.91 -26.98 -8.63
CA THR A 188 -11.56 -26.31 -9.89
C THR A 188 -10.20 -26.76 -10.38
N ASP A 189 -10.05 -26.92 -11.69
CA ASP A 189 -8.77 -27.20 -12.37
C ASP A 189 -8.12 -25.91 -12.92
N SER A 190 -8.89 -24.84 -13.07
CA SER A 190 -8.46 -23.57 -13.64
C SER A 190 -9.19 -22.38 -13.02
N ILE A 191 -8.62 -21.17 -13.14
CA ILE A 191 -9.20 -19.95 -12.56
C ILE A 191 -10.57 -19.59 -13.16
N GLU A 192 -10.84 -20.00 -14.39
CA GLU A 192 -12.10 -19.77 -15.10
C GLU A 192 -13.28 -20.56 -14.52
N GLN A 193 -12.99 -21.58 -13.70
CA GLN A 193 -14.01 -22.40 -13.03
C GLN A 193 -14.35 -21.88 -11.62
N TRP A 194 -13.66 -20.82 -11.16
CA TRP A 194 -13.95 -20.21 -9.86
C TRP A 194 -15.35 -19.56 -9.85
N PRO A 195 -15.94 -19.34 -8.66
CA PRO A 195 -17.25 -18.70 -8.54
C PRO A 195 -17.35 -17.36 -9.26
N SER A 196 -18.51 -17.06 -9.84
CA SER A 196 -18.79 -15.80 -10.54
C SER A 196 -19.17 -14.63 -9.62
N TRP A 197 -19.10 -14.82 -8.30
CA TRP A 197 -19.41 -13.79 -7.29
C TRP A 197 -18.33 -13.83 -6.22
N THR A 198 -18.09 -12.70 -5.56
CA THR A 198 -17.02 -12.59 -4.55
C THR A 198 -17.38 -13.37 -3.28
N LYS A 199 -18.66 -13.40 -2.88
CA LYS A 199 -19.11 -14.00 -1.61
C LYS A 199 -18.65 -15.44 -1.39
N PRO A 200 -18.84 -16.40 -2.33
CA PRO A 200 -18.37 -17.78 -2.13
C PRO A 200 -16.84 -17.88 -1.95
N VAL A 201 -16.09 -16.98 -2.59
CA VAL A 201 -14.63 -16.94 -2.52
C VAL A 201 -14.17 -16.35 -1.18
N LEU A 202 -14.78 -15.24 -0.75
CA LEU A 202 -14.54 -14.65 0.57
C LEU A 202 -14.85 -15.64 1.70
N ALA A 203 -15.99 -16.33 1.62
CA ALA A 203 -16.39 -17.34 2.60
C ALA A 203 -15.42 -18.55 2.62
N TRP A 204 -14.89 -18.94 1.45
CA TRP A 204 -13.85 -19.98 1.36
C TRP A 204 -12.56 -19.54 2.05
N ALA A 205 -12.05 -18.33 1.77
CA ALA A 205 -10.87 -17.80 2.43
C ALA A 205 -11.04 -17.71 3.96
N LYS A 206 -12.21 -17.25 4.43
CA LYS A 206 -12.55 -17.21 5.87
C LYS A 206 -12.51 -18.58 6.53
N LYS A 207 -12.98 -19.64 5.87
CA LYS A 207 -12.90 -21.03 6.40
C LYS A 207 -11.48 -21.50 6.65
N GLN A 208 -10.49 -20.93 5.95
CA GLN A 208 -9.08 -21.24 6.15
C GLN A 208 -8.48 -20.50 7.35
N GLY A 209 -9.18 -19.50 7.90
CA GLY A 209 -8.65 -18.51 8.83
C GLY A 209 -8.05 -17.29 8.12
N GLY A 210 -8.34 -17.11 6.84
CA GLY A 210 -7.90 -15.97 6.05
C GLY A 210 -8.59 -14.67 6.46
N LEU A 211 -7.92 -13.55 6.18
CA LEU A 211 -8.51 -12.22 6.24
C LEU A 211 -8.92 -11.79 4.84
N THR A 212 -10.07 -11.14 4.71
CA THR A 212 -10.63 -10.79 3.41
C THR A 212 -10.99 -9.31 3.29
N GLY A 213 -10.82 -8.76 2.09
CA GLY A 213 -11.17 -7.37 1.78
C GLY A 213 -11.37 -7.12 0.30
N TYR A 214 -11.81 -5.92 -0.05
CA TYR A 214 -11.88 -5.46 -1.44
C TYR A 214 -10.66 -4.62 -1.78
N ALA A 215 -10.12 -4.82 -2.98
CA ALA A 215 -9.01 -4.06 -3.55
C ALA A 215 -9.50 -2.79 -4.27
N HIS A 216 -8.60 -1.81 -4.41
CA HIS A 216 -8.68 -0.54 -5.11
C HIS A 216 -10.11 -0.01 -5.08
N SER A 217 -10.62 0.11 -3.85
CA SER A 217 -12.03 -0.07 -3.58
C SER A 217 -12.91 0.99 -4.24
N GLY A 218 -12.36 2.19 -4.48
CA GLY A 218 -13.07 3.29 -5.13
C GLY A 218 -13.29 3.13 -6.63
N TRP A 219 -12.68 2.15 -7.31
CA TRP A 219 -12.86 1.97 -8.75
C TRP A 219 -14.27 1.58 -9.18
N GLY A 220 -14.87 2.41 -10.04
CA GLY A 220 -16.27 2.29 -10.42
C GLY A 220 -17.25 2.84 -9.38
N LEU A 221 -16.77 3.38 -8.26
CA LEU A 221 -17.63 3.94 -7.21
C LEU A 221 -17.77 5.47 -7.28
N GLU A 222 -17.38 6.07 -8.41
CA GLU A 222 -17.67 7.47 -8.68
C GLU A 222 -19.19 7.69 -8.59
N PRO A 223 -19.65 8.78 -7.95
CA PRO A 223 -21.08 9.11 -7.90
C PRO A 223 -21.62 9.44 -9.30
N GLU A 224 -22.88 9.10 -9.56
CA GLU A 224 -23.56 9.41 -10.84
C GLU A 224 -23.55 10.91 -11.19
N HIS A 225 -23.45 11.77 -10.17
CA HIS A 225 -23.33 13.21 -10.30
C HIS A 225 -22.16 13.75 -9.45
N PRO A 226 -21.39 14.73 -9.95
CA PRO A 226 -20.31 15.33 -9.18
C PRO A 226 -20.78 15.86 -7.81
N VAL A 227 -20.06 15.49 -6.76
CA VAL A 227 -20.32 15.89 -5.38
C VAL A 227 -19.00 16.07 -4.64
N THR A 228 -18.96 17.02 -3.72
CA THR A 228 -17.76 17.33 -2.93
C THR A 228 -17.93 16.99 -1.45
N THR A 229 -19.14 16.63 -1.03
CA THR A 229 -19.44 16.23 0.34
C THR A 229 -19.16 14.74 0.56
N LEU A 230 -18.77 14.43 1.79
CA LEU A 230 -18.50 13.08 2.25
C LEU A 230 -19.00 12.96 3.71
N PRO A 231 -19.80 11.94 4.07
CA PRO A 231 -20.50 11.04 3.14
C PRO A 231 -21.55 11.80 2.32
N ASN A 232 -21.96 11.23 1.19
CA ASN A 232 -23.04 11.73 0.35
C ASN A 232 -23.99 10.60 -0.07
N TYR A 233 -25.21 10.95 -0.46
CA TYR A 233 -26.27 9.98 -0.82
C TYR A 233 -26.43 9.80 -2.33
N ILE A 234 -25.50 10.29 -3.15
CA ILE A 234 -25.54 10.06 -4.59
C ILE A 234 -25.16 8.61 -4.83
N LEU A 235 -25.93 7.92 -5.67
CA LEU A 235 -25.65 6.53 -6.01
C LEU A 235 -24.28 6.45 -6.71
N PRO A 236 -23.41 5.51 -6.30
CA PRO A 236 -22.19 5.21 -7.05
C PRO A 236 -22.56 4.44 -8.33
N LYS A 237 -21.77 4.63 -9.40
CA LYS A 237 -22.01 3.97 -10.69
C LYS A 237 -21.93 2.45 -10.63
N MET A 238 -21.07 1.91 -9.76
CA MET A 238 -20.79 0.48 -9.62
C MET A 238 -20.40 -0.19 -10.95
N ASP A 239 -19.63 0.52 -11.78
CA ASP A 239 -19.32 0.15 -13.17
C ASP A 239 -17.83 -0.16 -13.41
N GLY A 240 -17.09 -0.45 -12.33
CA GLY A 240 -15.65 -0.70 -12.36
C GLY A 240 -15.26 -1.95 -11.60
N ILE A 241 -13.98 -2.02 -11.22
CA ILE A 241 -13.37 -3.20 -10.59
C ILE A 241 -13.28 -3.11 -9.06
N GLY A 242 -13.69 -2.01 -8.46
CA GLY A 242 -13.64 -1.77 -7.01
C GLY A 242 -14.74 -2.51 -6.25
N ALA A 243 -15.19 -1.94 -5.14
CA ALA A 243 -15.96 -2.65 -4.12
C ALA A 243 -17.46 -2.84 -4.45
N ASN A 244 -17.82 -3.32 -5.65
CA ASN A 244 -19.21 -3.40 -6.12
C ASN A 244 -20.10 -4.30 -5.25
N GLU A 245 -19.65 -5.50 -4.90
CA GLU A 245 -20.42 -6.46 -4.06
C GLU A 245 -20.15 -6.27 -2.54
N TYR A 246 -19.40 -5.25 -2.13
CA TYR A 246 -19.08 -5.01 -0.73
C TYR A 246 -20.32 -4.81 0.14
N ILE A 247 -21.30 -4.06 -0.35
CA ILE A 247 -22.55 -3.80 0.40
C ILE A 247 -23.34 -5.08 0.71
N VAL A 248 -23.17 -6.14 -0.07
CA VAL A 248 -23.80 -7.45 0.18
C VAL A 248 -22.94 -8.24 1.16
N THR A 249 -21.65 -8.36 0.87
CA THR A 249 -20.70 -9.23 1.59
C THR A 249 -20.37 -8.74 3.00
N VAL A 250 -20.43 -7.43 3.24
CA VAL A 250 -20.29 -6.86 4.59
C VAL A 250 -21.42 -7.31 5.52
N THR A 251 -22.65 -7.46 4.99
CA THR A 251 -23.82 -7.88 5.80
C THR A 251 -23.75 -9.32 6.27
N SER A 252 -22.97 -10.17 5.59
CA SER A 252 -22.75 -11.56 5.98
C SER A 252 -21.48 -11.80 6.79
N GLY A 253 -20.73 -10.74 7.13
CA GLY A 253 -19.49 -10.85 7.91
C GLY A 253 -18.31 -11.43 7.12
N ASP A 254 -18.41 -11.43 5.78
CA ASP A 254 -17.41 -12.02 4.88
C ASP A 254 -16.26 -11.04 4.56
N VAL A 255 -16.21 -9.87 5.20
CA VAL A 255 -15.21 -8.80 4.95
C VAL A 255 -14.59 -8.36 6.26
N ASP A 256 -13.26 -8.41 6.39
CA ASP A 256 -12.51 -7.91 7.55
C ASP A 256 -12.01 -6.49 7.35
N PHE A 257 -11.55 -6.17 6.14
CA PHE A 257 -11.01 -4.86 5.79
C PHE A 257 -11.50 -4.35 4.43
N TYR A 258 -11.37 -3.05 4.24
CA TYR A 258 -11.67 -2.32 3.02
C TYR A 258 -10.40 -1.58 2.64
N SER A 259 -9.87 -1.86 1.45
CA SER A 259 -8.62 -1.23 1.04
C SER A 259 -8.82 0.25 0.74
N ALA A 260 -7.79 1.04 1.01
CA ALA A 260 -7.78 2.47 0.71
C ALA A 260 -6.35 2.94 0.40
N GLY A 261 -6.25 4.12 -0.20
CA GLY A 261 -4.97 4.80 -0.42
C GLY A 261 -4.51 4.83 -1.87
N ASP A 262 -5.09 4.00 -2.74
CA ASP A 262 -4.69 3.82 -4.13
C ASP A 262 -5.70 4.30 -5.17
N THR A 263 -6.94 4.56 -4.77
CA THR A 263 -7.97 5.17 -5.62
C THR A 263 -8.45 6.50 -5.03
N PRO A 264 -9.27 7.29 -5.74
CA PRO A 264 -9.81 8.55 -5.23
C PRO A 264 -10.43 8.44 -3.83
N ALA A 265 -9.88 9.20 -2.89
CA ALA A 265 -10.29 9.18 -1.49
C ALA A 265 -11.82 9.33 -1.29
N PRO A 266 -12.54 10.22 -1.98
CA PRO A 266 -13.99 10.34 -1.83
C PRO A 266 -14.75 9.09 -2.29
N TRP A 267 -14.25 8.36 -3.29
CA TRP A 267 -14.90 7.17 -3.85
C TRP A 267 -14.68 5.96 -2.94
N GLU A 268 -13.49 5.84 -2.35
CA GLU A 268 -13.19 4.82 -1.33
C GLU A 268 -14.03 5.03 -0.06
N LEU A 269 -13.99 6.24 0.47
CA LEU A 269 -14.50 6.52 1.82
C LEU A 269 -16.02 6.62 1.89
N ASN A 270 -16.72 6.95 0.80
CA ASN A 270 -18.16 7.22 0.87
C ASN A 270 -18.93 5.97 1.30
N MET A 271 -18.70 4.86 0.60
CA MET A 271 -19.35 3.60 0.91
C MET A 271 -18.90 3.06 2.28
N TRP A 272 -17.61 3.20 2.60
CA TRP A 272 -17.09 2.79 3.91
C TRP A 272 -17.78 3.55 5.07
N TYR A 273 -17.87 4.88 5.02
CA TYR A 273 -18.56 5.66 6.05
C TYR A 273 -20.04 5.29 6.18
N HIS A 274 -20.76 5.06 5.07
CA HIS A 274 -22.15 4.60 5.14
C HIS A 274 -22.28 3.25 5.84
N THR A 275 -21.37 2.31 5.59
CA THR A 275 -21.38 1.03 6.30
C THR A 275 -21.06 1.17 7.79
N LEU A 276 -20.12 2.05 8.16
CA LEU A 276 -19.85 2.35 9.57
C LEU A 276 -21.06 2.97 10.28
N ASN A 277 -21.71 3.95 9.64
CA ASN A 277 -22.92 4.60 10.13
C ASN A 277 -24.11 3.62 10.24
N SER A 278 -24.09 2.54 9.46
CA SER A 278 -25.07 1.45 9.52
C SER A 278 -24.77 0.38 10.57
N GLY A 279 -23.68 0.52 11.34
CA GLY A 279 -23.33 -0.40 12.42
C GLY A 279 -22.29 -1.46 12.05
N PHE A 280 -21.82 -1.51 10.80
CA PHE A 280 -20.70 -2.38 10.42
C PHE A 280 -19.37 -1.83 10.95
N ARG A 281 -18.36 -2.70 11.05
CA ARG A 281 -17.06 -2.39 11.68
C ARG A 281 -15.87 -2.83 10.83
N THR A 282 -16.04 -2.81 9.51
CA THR A 282 -14.97 -3.09 8.54
C THR A 282 -13.81 -2.12 8.76
N ARG A 283 -12.58 -2.63 8.81
CA ARG A 283 -11.38 -1.81 9.04
C ARG A 283 -10.84 -1.25 7.72
N LEU A 284 -10.05 -0.18 7.77
CA LEU A 284 -9.27 0.24 6.61
C LEU A 284 -7.90 -0.44 6.62
N SER A 285 -7.40 -0.78 5.43
CA SER A 285 -6.00 -1.14 5.24
C SER A 285 -5.44 -0.45 4.00
N GLY A 286 -4.23 0.07 4.10
CA GLY A 286 -3.54 0.77 3.03
C GLY A 286 -2.91 -0.19 2.03
N GLU A 287 -3.12 0.07 0.76
CA GLU A 287 -2.47 -0.66 -0.32
C GLU A 287 -1.97 0.24 -1.43
N THR A 288 -1.05 -0.29 -2.23
CA THR A 288 -0.52 0.41 -3.41
C THR A 288 -1.02 -0.21 -4.73
N ASP A 289 -1.37 -1.50 -4.71
CA ASP A 289 -1.56 -2.31 -5.91
C ASP A 289 -0.39 -2.10 -6.90
N PHE A 290 0.82 -2.29 -6.38
CA PHE A 290 2.03 -2.14 -7.18
C PHE A 290 2.20 -3.35 -8.10
N PRO A 291 2.48 -3.21 -9.42
CA PRO A 291 2.64 -1.98 -10.18
C PRO A 291 1.42 -1.64 -11.06
N CYS A 292 0.21 -2.06 -10.69
CA CYS A 292 -0.97 -1.89 -11.53
C CYS A 292 -1.61 -0.50 -11.38
N ILE A 293 -1.81 -0.04 -10.14
CA ILE A 293 -2.32 1.32 -9.88
C ILE A 293 -1.17 2.32 -9.75
N PHE A 294 -0.14 1.95 -8.98
CA PHE A 294 1.09 2.72 -8.88
C PHE A 294 2.30 1.86 -9.19
N ASP A 295 3.06 2.24 -10.21
CA ASP A 295 4.26 1.54 -10.64
C ASP A 295 5.54 2.29 -10.23
N GLU A 296 5.44 3.34 -9.42
CA GLU A 296 6.60 4.08 -8.91
C GLU A 296 7.31 3.29 -7.81
N ARG A 297 6.61 2.89 -6.73
CA ARG A 297 7.19 2.30 -5.51
C ARG A 297 6.17 1.42 -4.79
N VAL A 298 6.64 0.35 -4.16
CA VAL A 298 5.83 -0.43 -3.19
C VAL A 298 5.56 0.42 -1.93
N GLY A 299 4.35 0.31 -1.39
CA GLY A 299 3.93 1.00 -0.18
C GLY A 299 3.74 2.51 -0.35
N MET A 300 3.39 3.02 -1.53
CA MET A 300 3.06 4.45 -1.66
C MET A 300 1.87 4.82 -0.80
N ALA A 301 0.85 3.97 -0.80
CA ALA A 301 -0.12 3.89 0.28
C ALA A 301 0.18 2.64 1.10
N ARG A 302 0.12 2.79 2.42
CA ARG A 302 0.51 1.74 3.37
C ARG A 302 -0.31 1.85 4.64
N SER A 303 -0.49 0.72 5.30
CA SER A 303 -0.96 0.68 6.69
C SER A 303 0.22 0.83 7.64
N TYR A 304 -0.02 1.40 8.82
CA TYR A 304 0.82 1.24 9.99
C TYR A 304 0.04 0.49 11.05
N PHE A 305 0.57 -0.64 11.52
CA PHE A 305 -0.07 -1.49 12.51
C PHE A 305 0.79 -1.63 13.77
N LYS A 306 0.15 -1.68 14.94
CA LYS A 306 0.86 -1.79 16.22
C LYS A 306 0.70 -3.19 16.81
N THR A 307 1.82 -3.86 17.03
CA THR A 307 1.86 -5.16 17.73
C THR A 307 2.28 -4.97 19.19
N GLY A 308 2.05 -5.98 20.03
CA GLY A 308 2.53 -5.99 21.42
C GLY A 308 3.95 -6.54 21.58
N ASN A 309 4.40 -7.39 20.64
CA ASN A 309 5.58 -8.25 20.80
C ASN A 309 6.50 -8.20 19.56
N GLY A 310 6.79 -7.01 19.05
CA GLY A 310 7.62 -6.85 17.86
C GLY A 310 6.93 -7.26 16.55
N LEU A 311 7.66 -7.16 15.44
CA LEU A 311 7.16 -7.53 14.12
C LEU A 311 6.87 -9.04 14.05
N SER A 312 5.64 -9.41 13.71
CA SER A 312 5.20 -10.78 13.48
C SER A 312 4.01 -10.79 12.53
N TYR A 313 3.88 -11.86 11.75
CA TYR A 313 2.78 -11.99 10.80
C TYR A 313 1.43 -12.18 11.51
N GLU A 314 1.39 -12.96 12.60
CA GLU A 314 0.21 -13.14 13.43
C GLU A 314 -0.21 -11.81 14.09
N GLY A 315 0.78 -11.03 14.55
CA GLY A 315 0.55 -9.69 15.09
C GLY A 315 -0.05 -8.74 14.06
N TYR A 316 0.43 -8.81 12.81
CA TYR A 316 -0.10 -8.07 11.67
C TYR A 316 -1.57 -8.41 11.38
N LEU A 317 -1.89 -9.70 11.20
CA LEU A 317 -3.27 -10.16 10.96
C LEU A 317 -4.21 -9.75 12.10
N LYS A 318 -3.76 -9.91 13.35
CA LYS A 318 -4.53 -9.48 14.53
C LYS A 318 -4.77 -7.98 14.53
N ALA A 319 -3.77 -7.18 14.20
CA ALA A 319 -3.88 -5.73 14.18
C ALA A 319 -4.86 -5.24 13.11
N ILE A 320 -4.86 -5.83 11.90
CA ILE A 320 -5.88 -5.53 10.89
C ILE A 320 -7.26 -5.85 11.44
N LYS A 321 -7.48 -7.07 11.96
CA LYS A 321 -8.79 -7.52 12.45
C LYS A 321 -9.33 -6.65 13.60
N GLU A 322 -8.47 -6.26 14.51
CA GLU A 322 -8.83 -5.42 15.67
C GLU A 322 -8.95 -3.93 15.30
N GLY A 323 -8.51 -3.52 14.11
CA GLY A 323 -8.41 -2.12 13.74
C GLY A 323 -7.36 -1.38 14.56
N ARG A 324 -6.26 -2.06 14.93
CA ARG A 324 -5.08 -1.46 15.57
C ARG A 324 -4.07 -1.00 14.50
N SER A 325 -4.60 -0.28 13.51
CA SER A 325 -3.87 0.20 12.34
C SER A 325 -4.47 1.50 11.83
N TYR A 326 -3.71 2.21 11.00
CA TYR A 326 -4.20 3.36 10.23
C TYR A 326 -3.54 3.38 8.85
N VAL A 327 -4.19 4.01 7.88
CA VAL A 327 -3.68 4.19 6.51
C VAL A 327 -2.89 5.49 6.40
N SER A 328 -1.79 5.48 5.65
CA SER A 328 -0.90 6.62 5.46
C SER A 328 -0.12 6.51 4.14
N ASP A 329 0.34 7.66 3.63
CA ASP A 329 1.37 7.74 2.58
C ASP A 329 2.81 7.52 3.11
N GLY A 330 2.92 7.19 4.40
CA GLY A 330 4.16 7.06 5.17
C GLY A 330 4.85 8.37 5.51
N ARG A 331 4.28 9.53 5.12
CA ARG A 331 4.77 10.86 5.50
C ARG A 331 3.97 11.47 6.62
N SER A 332 2.83 10.91 6.99
CA SER A 332 1.98 11.39 8.08
C SER A 332 1.63 10.24 9.05
N HIS A 333 1.69 10.52 10.35
CA HIS A 333 1.49 9.51 11.38
C HIS A 333 0.57 10.02 12.48
N ILE A 334 -0.32 9.13 12.92
CA ILE A 334 -1.16 9.30 14.10
C ILE A 334 -0.68 8.29 15.14
N ILE A 335 -0.23 8.79 16.29
CA ILE A 335 0.41 8.02 17.36
C ILE A 335 -0.38 8.22 18.65
N ASP A 336 -0.54 7.16 19.43
CA ASP A 336 -1.24 7.17 20.72
C ASP A 336 -2.68 7.74 20.64
N PHE A 337 -3.39 7.47 19.53
CA PHE A 337 -4.80 7.85 19.41
C PHE A 337 -5.63 7.13 20.48
N ALA A 338 -6.34 7.91 21.28
CA ALA A 338 -7.20 7.39 22.34
C ALA A 338 -8.46 8.23 22.51
N VAL A 339 -9.55 7.56 22.87
CA VAL A 339 -10.82 8.17 23.27
C VAL A 339 -11.10 7.75 24.71
N ASN A 340 -11.30 8.72 25.60
CA ASN A 340 -11.47 8.49 27.05
C ASN A 340 -10.40 7.54 27.64
N LYS A 341 -9.14 7.73 27.22
CA LYS A 341 -7.96 6.92 27.59
C LYS A 341 -7.95 5.48 27.02
N GLN A 342 -8.96 5.06 26.26
CA GLN A 342 -8.92 3.79 25.54
C GLN A 342 -8.20 3.99 24.20
N GLU A 343 -7.04 3.36 24.05
CA GLU A 343 -6.26 3.37 22.81
C GLU A 343 -7.01 2.68 21.65
N MET A 344 -6.74 3.13 20.42
CA MET A 344 -7.11 2.41 19.20
C MET A 344 -6.63 0.95 19.24
N GLY A 345 -7.47 0.03 18.76
CA GLY A 345 -7.22 -1.41 18.73
C GLY A 345 -7.65 -2.15 20.00
N ILE A 346 -7.89 -1.44 21.11
CA ILE A 346 -8.41 -2.06 22.33
C ILE A 346 -9.91 -2.31 22.19
N ARG A 347 -10.34 -3.53 22.55
CA ARG A 347 -11.74 -3.99 22.41
C ARG A 347 -12.26 -3.80 20.98
N ALA A 348 -11.47 -4.25 20.00
CA ALA A 348 -11.79 -4.12 18.58
C ALA A 348 -12.09 -2.66 18.16
N SER A 349 -11.36 -1.70 18.73
CA SER A 349 -11.54 -0.27 18.47
C SER A 349 -12.96 0.24 18.74
N GLU A 350 -13.68 -0.37 19.69
CA GLU A 350 -15.03 0.07 20.08
C GLU A 350 -15.09 0.50 21.55
N LEU A 351 -15.76 1.62 21.78
CA LEU A 351 -16.00 2.18 23.11
C LEU A 351 -17.49 2.43 23.30
N LYS A 352 -18.12 1.65 24.18
CA LYS A 352 -19.51 1.84 24.59
C LYS A 352 -19.59 2.90 25.68
N MET A 353 -20.44 3.91 25.50
CA MET A 353 -20.65 4.98 26.48
C MET A 353 -22.06 5.56 26.39
N SER A 354 -22.50 6.24 27.45
CA SER A 354 -23.68 7.11 27.42
C SER A 354 -23.35 8.44 26.74
N ALA A 355 -24.37 9.21 26.35
CA ALA A 355 -24.19 10.57 25.86
C ALA A 355 -23.42 11.42 26.88
N GLY A 356 -22.46 12.22 26.40
CA GLY A 356 -21.63 13.07 27.23
C GLY A 356 -20.39 13.58 26.51
N THR A 357 -19.54 14.31 27.24
CA THR A 357 -18.27 14.82 26.73
C THR A 357 -17.28 13.68 26.52
N ILE A 358 -16.65 13.64 25.34
CA ILE A 358 -15.54 12.73 25.05
C ILE A 358 -14.21 13.49 25.08
N HIS A 359 -13.17 12.83 25.55
CA HIS A 359 -11.80 13.33 25.48
C HIS A 359 -11.02 12.54 24.44
N VAL A 360 -10.61 13.22 23.37
CA VAL A 360 -9.82 12.63 22.28
C VAL A 360 -8.40 13.17 22.35
N THR A 361 -7.43 12.26 22.28
CA THR A 361 -6.00 12.60 22.27
C THR A 361 -5.29 11.86 21.16
N ALA A 362 -4.35 12.53 20.49
CA ALA A 362 -3.40 11.91 19.57
C ALA A 362 -2.13 12.76 19.49
N LYS A 363 -1.01 12.12 19.20
CA LYS A 363 0.19 12.79 18.68
C LYS A 363 0.16 12.63 17.17
N ALA A 364 0.12 13.74 16.46
CA ALA A 364 0.22 13.76 15.01
C ALA A 364 1.57 14.32 14.58
N THR A 365 2.18 13.73 13.57
CA THR A 365 3.38 14.28 12.94
C THR A 365 3.32 14.01 11.44
N ALA A 366 3.85 14.95 10.66
CA ALA A 366 3.96 14.80 9.23
C ALA A 366 5.24 15.42 8.71
N TRP A 367 5.73 14.90 7.59
CA TRP A 367 6.90 15.40 6.90
C TRP A 367 6.51 16.09 5.60
N LEU A 368 6.76 17.39 5.57
CA LEU A 368 6.72 18.23 4.38
C LEU A 368 8.03 19.00 4.28
N SER A 369 8.48 19.28 3.05
CA SER A 369 9.59 20.21 2.83
C SER A 369 9.26 21.58 3.42
N GLU A 370 10.28 22.26 3.95
CA GLU A 370 10.12 23.60 4.53
C GLU A 370 9.59 24.60 3.52
N GLN A 371 10.08 24.53 2.28
CA GLN A 371 9.57 25.28 1.15
C GLN A 371 8.76 24.34 0.26
N GLN A 372 7.54 24.72 -0.06
CA GLN A 372 6.72 24.02 -1.04
C GLN A 372 7.33 24.22 -2.43
N ASP A 373 7.61 23.12 -3.13
CA ASP A 373 8.05 23.16 -4.52
C ASP A 373 6.84 23.18 -5.49
N GLU A 374 7.11 23.32 -6.78
CA GLU A 374 6.06 23.38 -7.81
C GLU A 374 5.21 22.10 -7.84
N ALA A 375 5.83 20.93 -7.61
CA ALA A 375 5.13 19.66 -7.58
C ALA A 375 4.16 19.58 -6.39
N GLY A 376 4.60 19.97 -5.19
CA GLY A 376 3.75 20.02 -4.01
C GLY A 376 2.62 21.04 -4.16
N ALA A 377 2.90 22.21 -4.75
CA ALA A 377 1.89 23.24 -5.01
C ALA A 377 0.84 22.80 -6.04
N ASP A 378 1.23 22.01 -7.04
CA ASP A 378 0.33 21.39 -8.01
C ASP A 378 -0.54 20.30 -7.34
N ILE A 379 0.05 19.38 -6.57
CA ILE A 379 -0.68 18.35 -5.82
C ILE A 379 -1.73 18.96 -4.89
N ALA A 380 -1.38 20.01 -4.15
CA ALA A 380 -2.28 20.67 -3.19
C ALA A 380 -3.52 21.31 -3.85
N LYS A 381 -3.44 21.67 -5.14
CA LYS A 381 -4.54 22.31 -5.88
C LYS A 381 -5.42 21.33 -6.64
N ARG A 382 -4.92 20.13 -6.94
CA ARG A 382 -5.66 19.12 -7.70
C ARG A 382 -6.88 18.63 -6.93
N PRO A 383 -7.97 18.25 -7.62
CA PRO A 383 -9.07 17.51 -7.01
C PRO A 383 -8.59 16.23 -6.31
N LEU A 384 -9.32 15.77 -5.28
CA LEU A 384 -9.06 14.49 -4.61
C LEU A 384 -9.30 13.28 -5.53
N THR A 385 -9.97 13.50 -6.66
CA THR A 385 -10.21 12.53 -7.73
C THR A 385 -9.09 12.44 -8.76
N GLU A 386 -7.99 13.18 -8.56
CA GLU A 386 -6.81 13.13 -9.42
C GLU A 386 -5.57 12.65 -8.66
N MET A 387 -4.70 11.90 -9.33
CA MET A 387 -3.45 11.41 -8.73
C MET A 387 -2.49 12.56 -8.39
N PRO A 388 -1.72 12.46 -7.28
CA PRO A 388 -1.82 11.42 -6.26
C PRO A 388 -3.07 11.64 -5.38
N TYR A 389 -3.89 10.61 -5.21
CA TYR A 389 -5.17 10.71 -4.50
C TYR A 389 -4.95 11.03 -3.02
N TRP A 390 -4.10 10.24 -2.38
CA TRP A 390 -3.72 10.38 -0.97
C TRP A 390 -2.30 10.94 -0.88
N ASN A 391 -2.17 12.20 -0.46
CA ASN A 391 -0.87 12.84 -0.32
C ASN A 391 -0.89 13.94 0.73
N THR A 392 0.11 13.95 1.61
CA THR A 392 0.25 14.93 2.69
C THR A 392 0.27 16.39 2.23
N GLU A 393 0.73 16.69 1.00
CA GLU A 393 0.70 18.07 0.45
C GLU A 393 -0.71 18.67 0.39
N ARG A 394 -1.74 17.84 0.26
CA ARG A 394 -3.14 18.28 0.25
C ARG A 394 -3.59 18.83 1.60
N ALA A 395 -2.89 18.47 2.68
CA ALA A 395 -3.13 18.97 4.04
C ALA A 395 -2.24 20.17 4.42
N ARG A 396 -1.37 20.65 3.52
CA ARG A 396 -0.45 21.76 3.81
C ARG A 396 -1.21 23.05 4.13
N VAL A 397 -0.84 23.70 5.23
CA VAL A 397 -1.37 25.02 5.60
C VAL A 397 -0.56 26.12 4.91
N LYS A 398 -1.17 26.73 3.88
CA LYS A 398 -0.56 27.77 3.04
C LYS A 398 0.76 27.27 2.45
N THR A 399 1.84 28.05 2.55
CA THR A 399 3.19 27.69 2.10
C THR A 399 4.09 27.19 3.25
N SER A 400 3.55 27.04 4.46
CA SER A 400 4.31 26.52 5.62
C SER A 400 4.45 25.00 5.54
N ARG A 401 5.28 24.40 6.39
CA ARG A 401 5.33 22.92 6.58
C ARG A 401 4.34 22.37 7.61
N ASN A 402 3.43 23.21 8.10
CA ASN A 402 2.37 22.75 9.00
C ASN A 402 1.30 22.03 8.18
N VAL A 403 0.73 20.97 8.76
CA VAL A 403 -0.39 20.23 8.19
C VAL A 403 -1.64 20.42 9.02
N MET A 404 -2.80 20.45 8.36
CA MET A 404 -4.09 20.40 9.02
C MET A 404 -4.32 19.00 9.60
N VAL A 405 -4.84 18.94 10.82
CA VAL A 405 -5.21 17.70 11.50
C VAL A 405 -6.66 17.86 11.95
N GLU A 406 -7.52 16.99 11.47
CA GLU A 406 -8.96 17.09 11.68
C GLU A 406 -9.48 15.89 12.48
N LEU A 407 -10.42 16.14 13.38
CA LEU A 407 -11.20 15.07 14.00
C LEU A 407 -12.43 14.79 13.14
N ILE A 408 -12.51 13.59 12.57
CA ILE A 408 -13.62 13.16 11.72
C ILE A 408 -14.67 12.41 12.55
N VAL A 409 -15.93 12.82 12.42
CA VAL A 409 -17.09 12.16 13.04
C VAL A 409 -18.14 11.93 11.97
N ASN A 410 -18.53 10.66 11.77
CA ASN A 410 -19.48 10.23 10.73
C ASN A 410 -19.11 10.70 9.31
N GLY A 411 -17.80 10.82 9.05
CA GLY A 411 -17.23 11.29 7.77
C GLY A 411 -17.15 12.81 7.61
N GLU A 412 -17.57 13.59 8.60
CA GLU A 412 -17.46 15.05 8.59
C GLU A 412 -16.36 15.55 9.54
N SER A 413 -15.61 16.57 9.11
CA SER A 413 -14.68 17.28 9.99
C SER A 413 -15.42 18.05 11.09
N LYS A 414 -14.94 17.94 12.34
CA LYS A 414 -15.53 18.60 13.52
C LYS A 414 -14.58 19.57 14.24
N ALA A 415 -13.31 19.65 13.86
CA ALA A 415 -12.32 20.51 14.47
C ALA A 415 -11.15 20.78 13.53
#